data_AF-A0A6M4ILR2-F1
#
_entry.id   AF-A0A6M4ILR2-F1
#
_cell.length_a   1.000
_cell.length_b   1.000
_cell.length_c   1.000
_cell.angle_alpha   90.00
_cell.angle_beta   90.00
_cell.angle_gamma   90.00
#
_symmetry.space_group_name_H-M   'P 1'
#
loop_
_entity.id
_entity.type
_entity.pdbx_description
1 polymer ?
#
loop_
_entity_poly.entity_id
_entity_poly.type
_entity_poly.pdbx_seq_one_letter_code
_entity_poly.pdbx_strand_id
1 'polypeptide(L)'
;MLEYQNLFTRVQVRTVPEAGIEIDESTGTRYGTGTFSYLAGKFGDAQIGPIYLGWAGVLSLIFGFMAFEIIGLNMWASVGWDPVEFIRQLPWLALEPPPPQYGLRVPPLAQGGWYLMAGFFLTISILLWWVRVYRRARALNMGTHLPWAFASAIFLYSTFFFQPLLVGSWSEMVPFGIFPHLDWTSAFSIRYGNLYYNPFHALSIAFLYGSAVLFAMHGATILAVARLGGEREIEQITDRGTAAERSMLFWRWTMGFNATMESIHRWSWWFAVLTTFSGGIGILLTGTVVDNWYLWGVKHGLVAPYPAQNTLTEEQQQLLRGRYQGTAPDSFPSYVAPQPAMMLDSTAMMAPADSMKADSTKVDSAAAPSAPAAAAPPPAKPPAPSVGGKTP
;
A
#
# COMPACT_ATOMS: atom_id res chain seq x y z
N MET A 1 5.87 31.86 25.54
CA MET A 1 7.25 31.86 24.98
C MET A 1 7.31 30.88 23.83
N LEU A 2 8.17 31.12 22.84
CA LEU A 2 8.46 30.13 21.80
C LEU A 2 9.48 29.12 22.36
N GLU A 3 9.09 27.85 22.44
CA GLU A 3 9.97 26.78 22.90
C GLU A 3 10.66 26.09 21.71
N TYR A 4 11.83 25.50 21.94
CA TYR A 4 12.46 24.66 20.93
C TYR A 4 11.76 23.30 20.85
N GLN A 5 11.34 22.89 19.65
CA GLN A 5 10.44 21.75 19.42
C GLN A 5 11.16 20.40 19.28
N ASN A 6 12.47 20.35 19.51
CA ASN A 6 13.29 19.15 19.34
C ASN A 6 13.21 18.50 17.93
N LEU A 7 13.06 19.32 16.88
CA LEU A 7 12.96 18.84 15.49
C LEU A 7 14.33 18.64 14.80
N PHE A 8 15.33 19.48 15.12
CA PHE A 8 16.67 19.39 14.53
C PHE A 8 17.78 19.68 15.53
N THR A 9 18.76 18.78 15.68
CA THR A 9 19.88 18.98 16.60
C THR A 9 20.60 20.31 16.34
N ARG A 10 20.40 21.27 17.26
CA ARG A 10 20.90 22.65 17.11
C ARG A 10 22.43 22.67 17.16
N VAL A 11 22.98 22.02 18.17
CA VAL A 11 24.42 21.86 18.40
C VAL A 11 24.71 20.38 18.41
N GLN A 12 25.44 19.90 17.39
CA GLN A 12 25.85 18.51 17.32
C GLN A 12 27.19 18.33 18.06
N VAL A 13 27.33 17.20 18.74
CA VAL A 13 28.60 16.78 19.34
C VAL A 13 29.23 15.67 18.50
N ARG A 14 30.53 15.46 18.70
CA ARG A 14 31.30 14.38 18.06
C ARG A 14 32.13 13.67 19.09
N THR A 15 32.29 12.38 18.87
CA THR A 15 33.16 11.48 19.62
C THR A 15 33.86 10.55 18.64
N VAL A 16 34.72 9.66 19.15
CA VAL A 16 35.25 8.53 18.36
C VAL A 16 34.09 7.63 17.89
N PRO A 17 34.11 7.11 16.65
CA PRO A 17 33.04 6.24 16.17
C PRO A 17 32.83 5.01 17.08
N GLU A 18 31.58 4.70 17.40
CA GLU A 18 31.23 3.54 18.21
C GLU A 18 31.32 2.26 17.35
N ALA A 19 32.18 1.33 17.76
CA ALA A 19 32.33 0.04 17.06
C ALA A 19 31.14 -0.93 17.30
N GLY A 20 30.27 -0.59 18.26
CA GLY A 20 29.16 -1.40 18.77
C GLY A 20 29.61 -2.45 19.79
N ILE A 21 28.64 -3.00 20.54
CA ILE A 21 28.87 -4.02 21.59
C ILE A 21 29.63 -5.23 21.03
N GLU A 22 30.64 -5.71 21.75
CA GLU A 22 31.41 -6.90 21.38
C GLU A 22 30.55 -8.18 21.44
N ILE A 23 30.82 -9.12 20.53
CA ILE A 23 30.07 -10.38 20.41
C ILE A 23 31.09 -11.51 20.30
N ASP A 24 31.25 -12.28 21.37
CA ASP A 24 32.29 -13.31 21.50
C ASP A 24 32.14 -14.44 20.47
N GLU A 25 30.91 -14.87 20.16
CA GLU A 25 30.61 -15.96 19.22
C GLU A 25 30.00 -15.45 17.90
N SER A 26 30.65 -14.48 17.26
CA SER A 26 30.17 -13.91 16.01
C SER A 26 30.49 -14.81 14.80
N THR A 27 29.50 -15.05 13.95
CA THR A 27 29.65 -15.82 12.68
C THR A 27 29.98 -14.94 11.48
N GLY A 28 30.61 -13.81 11.75
CA GLY A 28 30.93 -12.76 10.79
C GLY A 28 31.57 -11.56 11.48
N THR A 29 31.88 -10.53 10.71
CA THR A 29 32.67 -9.38 11.17
C THR A 29 31.95 -8.07 10.85
N ARG A 30 32.22 -7.02 11.62
CA ARG A 30 31.82 -5.66 11.29
C ARG A 30 32.82 -5.04 10.32
N TYR A 31 32.33 -4.47 9.23
CA TYR A 31 33.14 -3.82 8.21
C TYR A 31 32.97 -2.30 8.27
N GLY A 32 34.07 -1.59 8.02
CA GLY A 32 34.16 -0.13 8.11
C GLY A 32 34.61 0.35 9.49
N THR A 33 35.05 1.60 9.57
CA THR A 33 35.53 2.25 10.79
C THR A 33 34.53 3.28 11.34
N GLY A 34 33.38 3.45 10.68
CA GLY A 34 32.42 4.53 10.96
C GLY A 34 32.84 5.86 10.33
N THR A 35 31.87 6.64 9.88
CA THR A 35 32.05 8.03 9.41
C THR A 35 30.92 8.92 9.94
N PHE A 36 31.08 10.24 9.90
CA PHE A 36 30.06 11.18 10.37
C PHE A 36 29.49 12.04 9.25
N SER A 37 28.16 12.08 9.15
CA SER A 37 27.42 13.00 8.28
C SER A 37 26.78 14.12 9.09
N TYR A 38 27.16 15.37 8.81
CA TYR A 38 26.55 16.55 9.44
C TYR A 38 25.04 16.64 9.17
N LEU A 39 24.61 16.32 7.94
CA LEU A 39 23.21 16.34 7.57
C LEU A 39 22.42 15.23 8.29
N ALA A 40 22.94 14.02 8.38
CA ALA A 40 22.30 12.95 9.16
C ALA A 40 22.15 13.35 10.63
N GLY A 41 23.22 13.94 11.21
CA GLY A 41 23.23 14.43 12.58
C GLY A 41 22.25 15.58 12.88
N LYS A 42 21.63 16.20 11.86
CA LYS A 42 20.56 17.18 12.08
C LYS A 42 19.24 16.51 12.45
N PHE A 43 19.00 15.29 11.98
CA PHE A 43 17.73 14.58 12.16
C PHE A 43 17.84 13.34 13.06
N GLY A 44 19.06 12.91 13.40
CA GLY A 44 19.30 11.74 14.25
C GLY A 44 20.79 11.58 14.60
N ASP A 45 21.26 10.33 14.60
CA ASP A 45 22.69 10.03 14.77
C ASP A 45 23.48 10.45 13.52
N ALA A 46 24.66 11.04 13.73
CA ALA A 46 25.56 11.43 12.66
C ALA A 46 26.40 10.25 12.14
N GLN A 47 26.59 9.20 12.93
CA GLN A 47 27.45 8.07 12.59
C GLN A 47 26.81 7.18 11.51
N ILE A 48 27.60 6.82 10.49
CA ILE A 48 27.24 5.86 9.45
C ILE A 48 28.24 4.71 9.51
N GLY A 49 27.73 3.49 9.73
CA GLY A 49 28.53 2.29 9.95
C GLY A 49 29.14 2.19 11.36
N PRO A 50 29.90 1.13 11.67
CA PRO A 50 30.21 -0.01 10.81
C PRO A 50 29.00 -0.94 10.56
N ILE A 51 29.08 -1.80 9.56
CA ILE A 51 28.01 -2.76 9.23
C ILE A 51 28.47 -4.20 9.45
N TYR A 52 27.65 -5.00 10.13
CA TYR A 52 27.92 -6.44 10.27
C TYR A 52 27.70 -7.17 8.94
N LEU A 53 28.59 -8.06 8.53
CA LEU A 53 28.38 -9.04 7.46
C LEU A 53 28.84 -10.42 7.92
N GLY A 54 27.86 -11.32 8.08
CA GLY A 54 28.08 -12.77 8.16
C GLY A 54 27.47 -13.45 6.93
N TRP A 55 27.63 -14.77 6.81
CA TRP A 55 27.22 -15.52 5.63
C TRP A 55 25.78 -15.26 5.17
N ALA A 56 24.83 -15.16 6.11
CA ALA A 56 23.42 -14.94 5.76
C ALA A 56 23.20 -13.57 5.10
N GLY A 57 23.91 -12.53 5.59
CA GLY A 57 23.86 -11.20 4.98
C GLY A 57 24.53 -11.17 3.61
N VAL A 58 25.69 -11.81 3.47
CA VAL A 58 26.42 -11.86 2.19
C VAL A 58 25.63 -12.61 1.13
N LEU A 59 25.14 -13.81 1.44
CA LEU A 59 24.31 -14.58 0.51
C LEU A 59 23.01 -13.83 0.18
N SER A 60 22.37 -13.20 1.17
CA SER A 60 21.17 -12.37 0.93
C SER A 60 21.44 -11.28 -0.11
N LEU A 61 22.56 -10.57 0.01
CA LEU A 61 22.95 -9.53 -0.95
C LEU A 61 23.25 -10.09 -2.34
N ILE A 62 23.93 -11.24 -2.43
CA ILE A 62 24.21 -11.92 -3.72
C ILE A 62 22.91 -12.31 -4.42
N PHE A 63 22.00 -12.99 -3.71
CA PHE A 63 20.70 -13.38 -4.25
C PHE A 63 19.83 -12.16 -4.62
N GLY A 64 19.84 -11.12 -3.79
CA GLY A 64 19.11 -9.88 -4.05
C GLY A 64 19.65 -9.16 -5.28
N PHE A 65 20.97 -9.12 -5.44
CA PHE A 65 21.64 -8.57 -6.61
C PHE A 65 21.30 -9.35 -7.88
N MET A 66 21.33 -10.69 -7.85
CA MET A 66 20.91 -11.50 -9.00
C MET A 66 19.45 -11.23 -9.41
N ALA A 67 18.52 -11.12 -8.44
CA ALA A 67 17.13 -10.79 -8.73
C ALA A 67 17.01 -9.37 -9.34
N PHE A 68 17.71 -8.39 -8.76
CA PHE A 68 17.74 -7.01 -9.23
C PHE A 68 18.26 -6.91 -10.68
N GLU A 69 19.37 -7.58 -10.98
CA GLU A 69 19.95 -7.61 -12.33
C GLU A 69 19.02 -8.28 -13.34
N ILE A 70 18.39 -9.42 -12.99
CA ILE A 70 17.43 -10.06 -13.90
C ILE A 70 16.27 -9.12 -14.23
N ILE A 71 15.71 -8.43 -13.23
CA ILE A 71 14.63 -7.46 -13.44
C ILE A 71 15.11 -6.30 -14.31
N GLY A 72 16.22 -5.65 -13.93
CA GLY A 72 16.76 -4.48 -14.62
C GLY A 72 17.19 -4.76 -16.06
N LEU A 73 17.84 -5.90 -16.31
CA LEU A 73 18.28 -6.29 -17.64
C LEU A 73 17.09 -6.64 -18.55
N ASN A 74 16.02 -7.26 -18.04
CA ASN A 74 14.81 -7.51 -18.82
C ASN A 74 14.07 -6.20 -19.16
N MET A 75 14.00 -5.26 -18.22
CA MET A 75 13.46 -3.92 -18.47
C MET A 75 14.29 -3.15 -19.51
N TRP A 76 15.62 -3.26 -19.47
CA TRP A 76 16.48 -2.59 -20.45
C TRP A 76 16.39 -3.25 -21.84
N ALA A 77 16.27 -4.58 -21.88
CA ALA A 77 16.05 -5.31 -23.12
C ALA A 77 14.72 -4.94 -23.80
N SER A 78 13.65 -4.67 -23.03
CA SER A 78 12.34 -4.32 -23.60
C SER A 78 12.32 -2.97 -24.33
N VAL A 79 13.32 -2.13 -24.11
CA VAL A 79 13.54 -0.86 -24.83
C VAL A 79 14.74 -0.91 -25.77
N GLY A 80 15.15 -2.11 -26.20
CA GLY A 80 16.21 -2.29 -27.19
C GLY A 80 17.60 -1.88 -26.71
N TRP A 81 17.87 -1.94 -25.40
CA TRP A 81 19.13 -1.53 -24.78
C TRP A 81 19.45 -0.03 -24.91
N ASP A 82 18.46 0.82 -25.21
CA ASP A 82 18.64 2.26 -25.25
C ASP A 82 18.60 2.85 -23.82
N PRO A 83 19.70 3.47 -23.34
CA PRO A 83 19.76 4.05 -22.00
C PRO A 83 18.84 5.27 -21.81
N VAL A 84 18.55 6.02 -22.87
CA VAL A 84 17.65 7.19 -22.81
C VAL A 84 16.21 6.71 -22.63
N GLU A 85 15.81 5.72 -23.44
CA GLU A 85 14.47 5.14 -23.34
C GLU A 85 14.28 4.37 -22.04
N PHE A 86 15.33 3.69 -21.54
CA PHE A 86 15.28 3.05 -20.23
C PHE A 86 14.95 4.04 -19.11
N ILE A 87 15.63 5.18 -19.06
CA ILE A 87 15.39 6.21 -18.04
C ILE A 87 14.01 6.86 -18.25
N ARG A 88 13.66 7.21 -19.50
CA ARG A 88 12.39 7.87 -19.83
C ARG A 88 11.18 7.00 -19.46
N GLN A 89 11.28 5.69 -19.71
CA GLN A 89 10.18 4.75 -19.53
C GLN A 89 10.25 3.96 -18.22
N LEU A 90 11.28 4.14 -17.38
CA LEU A 90 11.51 3.34 -16.16
C LEU A 90 10.24 3.09 -15.31
N PRO A 91 9.33 4.07 -15.09
CA PRO A 91 8.11 3.82 -14.35
C PRO A 91 7.15 2.78 -14.98
N TRP A 92 7.17 2.62 -16.30
CA TRP A 92 6.31 1.72 -17.06
C TRP A 92 6.96 0.38 -17.40
N LEU A 93 8.29 0.25 -17.26
CA LEU A 93 8.99 -0.99 -17.58
C LEU A 93 8.61 -2.10 -16.59
N ALA A 94 8.63 -3.34 -17.07
CA ALA A 94 8.18 -4.51 -16.33
C ALA A 94 9.03 -5.74 -16.63
N LEU A 95 9.14 -6.62 -15.63
CA LEU A 95 9.31 -8.05 -15.83
C LEU A 95 8.00 -8.74 -15.47
N GLU A 96 7.29 -9.22 -16.50
CA GLU A 96 5.94 -9.80 -16.41
C GLU A 96 5.94 -11.26 -15.96
N PRO A 97 4.90 -11.73 -15.24
CA PRO A 97 4.75 -13.14 -14.90
C PRO A 97 4.48 -14.02 -16.14
N PRO A 98 4.62 -15.35 -16.02
CA PRO A 98 4.32 -16.27 -17.11
C PRO A 98 2.87 -16.17 -17.61
N PRO A 99 2.62 -16.27 -18.93
CA PRO A 99 1.26 -16.26 -19.47
C PRO A 99 0.40 -17.44 -19.00
N PRO A 100 -0.95 -17.29 -18.95
CA PRO A 100 -1.87 -18.31 -18.42
C PRO A 100 -1.76 -19.69 -19.10
N GLN A 101 -1.38 -19.73 -20.39
CA GLN A 101 -1.23 -20.97 -21.16
C GLN A 101 -0.25 -21.98 -20.53
N TYR A 102 0.65 -21.51 -19.66
CA TYR A 102 1.60 -22.35 -18.96
C TYR A 102 1.05 -22.95 -17.66
N GLY A 103 -0.07 -22.44 -17.12
CA GLY A 103 -0.56 -22.82 -15.80
C GLY A 103 0.55 -22.69 -14.75
N LEU A 104 0.94 -23.82 -14.14
CA LEU A 104 2.08 -23.91 -13.21
C LEU A 104 3.35 -24.54 -13.80
N ARG A 105 3.40 -24.81 -15.11
CA ARG A 105 4.59 -25.36 -15.76
C ARG A 105 5.70 -24.31 -15.81
N VAL A 106 6.94 -24.76 -15.80
CA VAL A 106 8.10 -23.87 -16.03
C VAL A 106 8.07 -23.40 -17.49
N PRO A 107 7.92 -22.10 -17.77
CA PRO A 107 7.85 -21.57 -19.12
C PRO A 107 9.26 -21.39 -19.72
N PRO A 108 9.37 -21.18 -21.04
CA PRO A 108 10.60 -20.69 -21.67
C PRO A 108 11.07 -19.35 -21.06
N LEU A 109 12.38 -19.09 -21.10
CA LEU A 109 12.98 -17.86 -20.52
C LEU A 109 12.30 -16.58 -21.03
N ALA A 110 12.09 -16.47 -22.34
CA ALA A 110 11.45 -15.31 -22.98
C ALA A 110 9.94 -15.16 -22.70
N GLN A 111 9.32 -16.14 -22.04
CA GLN A 111 7.87 -16.17 -21.76
C GLN A 111 7.58 -16.30 -20.27
N GLY A 112 8.36 -15.59 -19.43
CA GLY A 112 8.19 -15.56 -17.98
C GLY A 112 9.16 -16.45 -17.19
N GLY A 113 10.09 -17.16 -17.86
CA GLY A 113 11.10 -17.95 -17.14
C GLY A 113 12.05 -17.06 -16.33
N TRP A 114 12.41 -15.87 -16.86
CA TRP A 114 13.17 -14.86 -16.12
C TRP A 114 12.45 -14.37 -14.87
N TYR A 115 11.12 -14.22 -14.95
CA TYR A 115 10.30 -13.82 -13.81
C TYR A 115 10.38 -14.83 -12.68
N LEU A 116 10.20 -16.13 -12.97
CA LEU A 116 10.27 -17.17 -11.94
C LEU A 116 11.67 -17.25 -11.30
N MET A 117 12.74 -17.05 -12.09
CA MET A 117 14.11 -16.99 -11.57
C MET A 117 14.32 -15.77 -10.66
N ALA A 118 13.86 -14.59 -11.08
CA ALA A 118 13.93 -13.37 -10.27
C ALA A 118 13.16 -13.53 -8.94
N GLY A 119 11.93 -14.06 -8.99
CA GLY A 119 11.11 -14.33 -7.81
C GLY A 119 11.78 -15.33 -6.86
N PHE A 120 12.39 -16.39 -7.38
CA PHE A 120 13.14 -17.38 -6.59
C PHE A 120 14.34 -16.75 -5.87
N PHE A 121 15.20 -16.03 -6.60
CA PHE A 121 16.37 -15.39 -6.00
C PHE A 121 15.97 -14.29 -5.00
N LEU A 122 14.93 -13.51 -5.30
CA LEU A 122 14.41 -12.50 -4.38
C LEU A 122 13.87 -13.14 -3.10
N THR A 123 13.12 -14.23 -3.20
CA THR A 123 12.59 -14.96 -2.04
C THR A 123 13.71 -15.46 -1.14
N ILE A 124 14.75 -16.08 -1.72
CA ILE A 124 15.92 -16.54 -0.96
C ILE A 124 16.63 -15.35 -0.30
N SER A 125 16.81 -14.25 -1.03
CA SER A 125 17.42 -13.03 -0.50
C SER A 125 16.70 -12.54 0.76
N ILE A 126 15.36 -12.46 0.71
CA ILE A 126 14.51 -12.00 1.81
C ILE A 126 14.59 -12.96 3.01
N LEU A 127 14.50 -14.27 2.78
CA LEU A 127 14.59 -15.27 3.86
C LEU A 127 15.96 -15.27 4.54
N LEU A 128 17.04 -15.11 3.76
CA LEU A 128 18.39 -14.97 4.31
C LEU A 128 18.54 -13.66 5.10
N TRP A 129 17.89 -12.58 4.66
CA TRP A 129 17.84 -11.33 5.42
C TRP A 129 17.07 -11.50 6.74
N TRP A 130 16.01 -12.30 6.74
CA TRP A 130 15.31 -12.65 7.97
C TRP A 130 16.21 -13.41 8.94
N VAL A 131 16.95 -14.42 8.45
CA VAL A 131 17.94 -15.16 9.25
C VAL A 131 19.00 -14.21 9.80
N ARG A 132 19.47 -13.25 9.00
CA ARG A 132 20.40 -12.20 9.45
C ARG A 132 19.82 -11.42 10.63
N VAL A 133 18.60 -10.88 10.50
CA VAL A 133 17.94 -10.09 11.54
C VAL A 133 17.76 -10.91 12.82
N TYR A 134 17.27 -12.16 12.70
CA TYR A 134 17.09 -13.07 13.82
C TYR A 134 18.41 -13.34 14.56
N ARG A 135 19.47 -13.69 13.82
CA ARG A 135 20.79 -13.98 14.40
C ARG A 135 21.46 -12.76 15.02
N ARG A 136 21.15 -11.54 14.58
CA ARG A 136 21.66 -10.32 15.22
C ARG A 136 20.97 -10.03 16.54
N ALA A 137 19.64 -10.18 16.60
CA ALA A 137 18.92 -10.07 17.86
C ALA A 137 19.43 -11.09 18.90
N ARG A 138 19.59 -12.36 18.51
CA ARG A 138 20.10 -13.41 19.42
C ARG A 138 21.54 -13.16 19.88
N ALA A 139 22.42 -12.72 18.98
CA ALA A 139 23.82 -12.44 19.34
C ALA A 139 23.97 -11.25 20.29
N LEU A 140 23.01 -10.33 20.32
CA LEU A 140 22.95 -9.20 21.26
C LEU A 140 22.11 -9.50 22.50
N ASN A 141 21.67 -10.75 22.71
CA ASN A 141 20.78 -11.15 23.79
C ASN A 141 19.46 -10.35 23.86
N MET A 142 18.96 -9.90 22.71
CA MET A 142 17.70 -9.18 22.59
C MET A 142 16.52 -10.12 22.33
N GLY A 143 15.31 -9.66 22.66
CA GLY A 143 14.08 -10.31 22.23
C GLY A 143 13.92 -10.30 20.71
N THR A 144 13.32 -11.34 20.14
CA THR A 144 13.19 -11.52 18.68
C THR A 144 11.94 -10.85 18.09
N HIS A 145 11.53 -9.69 18.61
CA HIS A 145 10.30 -9.00 18.17
C HIS A 145 10.39 -8.51 16.71
N LEU A 146 11.54 -7.95 16.30
CA LEU A 146 11.76 -7.47 14.93
C LEU A 146 11.70 -8.59 13.87
N PRO A 147 12.41 -9.73 14.00
CA PRO A 147 12.29 -10.80 13.00
C PRO A 147 10.87 -11.39 12.97
N TRP A 148 10.12 -11.40 14.07
CA TRP A 148 8.71 -11.84 14.03
C TRP A 148 7.80 -10.86 13.29
N ALA A 149 8.00 -9.55 13.43
CA ALA A 149 7.29 -8.58 12.60
C ALA A 149 7.68 -8.70 11.12
N PHE A 150 8.97 -8.92 10.85
CA PHE A 150 9.44 -9.15 9.48
C PHE A 150 8.85 -10.43 8.89
N ALA A 151 8.71 -11.52 9.67
CA ALA A 151 8.06 -12.75 9.23
C ALA A 151 6.60 -12.52 8.79
N SER A 152 5.87 -11.61 9.46
CA SER A 152 4.50 -11.23 9.05
C SER A 152 4.48 -10.52 7.69
N ALA A 153 5.45 -9.65 7.42
CA ALA A 153 5.60 -9.01 6.10
C ALA A 153 6.00 -10.03 5.02
N ILE A 154 6.90 -10.97 5.36
CA ILE A 154 7.27 -12.09 4.47
C ILE A 154 6.06 -12.98 4.19
N PHE A 155 5.19 -13.21 5.18
CA PHE A 155 3.96 -13.95 4.99
C PHE A 155 3.09 -13.30 3.90
N LEU A 156 2.79 -12.00 4.01
CA LEU A 156 2.06 -11.26 2.96
C LEU A 156 2.75 -11.39 1.60
N TYR A 157 4.06 -11.12 1.53
CA TYR A 157 4.85 -11.30 0.29
C TYR A 157 4.70 -12.70 -0.30
N SER A 158 4.75 -13.74 0.53
CA SER A 158 4.65 -15.13 0.10
C SER A 158 3.25 -15.48 -0.42
N THR A 159 2.21 -14.80 0.05
CA THR A 159 0.83 -15.02 -0.43
C THR A 159 0.66 -14.69 -1.92
N PHE A 160 1.48 -13.78 -2.46
CA PHE A 160 1.53 -13.50 -3.90
C PHE A 160 2.14 -14.64 -4.74
N PHE A 161 2.70 -15.67 -4.09
CA PHE A 161 3.13 -16.92 -4.73
C PHE A 161 2.17 -18.07 -4.40
N PHE A 162 1.72 -18.15 -3.15
CA PHE A 162 0.81 -19.22 -2.71
C PHE A 162 -0.58 -19.11 -3.33
N GLN A 163 -1.14 -17.91 -3.47
CA GLN A 163 -2.45 -17.75 -4.11
C GLN A 163 -2.41 -18.20 -5.59
N PRO A 164 -1.43 -17.80 -6.41
CA PRO A 164 -1.27 -18.30 -7.78
C PRO A 164 -1.09 -19.83 -7.85
N LEU A 165 -0.34 -20.41 -6.90
CA LEU A 165 -0.20 -21.87 -6.78
C LEU A 165 -1.52 -22.57 -6.49
N LEU A 166 -2.35 -22.00 -5.62
CA LEU A 166 -3.66 -22.56 -5.25
C LEU A 166 -4.71 -22.40 -6.35
N VAL A 167 -4.68 -21.28 -7.09
CA VAL A 167 -5.54 -21.05 -8.26
C VAL A 167 -5.07 -21.85 -9.48
N GLY A 168 -3.77 -22.18 -9.56
CA GLY A 168 -3.21 -23.04 -10.59
C GLY A 168 -2.64 -22.30 -11.81
N SER A 169 -2.29 -21.02 -11.67
CA SER A 169 -1.68 -20.24 -12.77
C SER A 169 -0.66 -19.23 -12.27
N TRP A 170 0.54 -19.24 -12.85
CA TRP A 170 1.56 -18.22 -12.59
C TRP A 170 1.15 -16.82 -13.03
N SER A 171 0.17 -16.69 -13.95
CA SER A 171 -0.26 -15.39 -14.47
C SER A 171 -0.82 -14.47 -13.38
N GLU A 172 -1.36 -15.04 -12.29
CA GLU A 172 -1.91 -14.29 -11.16
C GLU A 172 -0.83 -13.58 -10.31
N MET A 173 0.45 -13.86 -10.54
CA MET A 173 1.56 -13.27 -9.79
C MET A 173 1.74 -11.77 -10.06
N VAL A 174 2.34 -11.06 -9.11
CA VAL A 174 2.59 -9.61 -9.18
C VAL A 174 3.77 -9.32 -10.13
N PRO A 175 3.63 -8.50 -11.18
CA PRO A 175 4.75 -8.14 -12.05
C PRO A 175 5.79 -7.28 -11.31
N PHE A 176 7.06 -7.40 -11.69
CA PHE A 176 8.11 -6.53 -11.17
C PHE A 176 8.18 -5.26 -12.03
N GLY A 177 7.64 -4.15 -11.53
CA GLY A 177 7.66 -2.84 -12.20
C GLY A 177 6.91 -1.79 -11.38
N ILE A 178 7.18 -0.49 -11.59
CA ILE A 178 6.58 0.57 -10.77
C ILE A 178 5.08 0.72 -11.06
N PHE A 179 4.66 1.07 -12.28
CA PHE A 179 3.24 1.09 -12.62
C PHE A 179 2.64 -0.30 -12.81
N PRO A 180 3.34 -1.29 -13.41
CA PRO A 180 2.81 -2.64 -13.56
C PRO A 180 2.30 -3.29 -12.26
N HIS A 181 3.00 -3.15 -11.12
CA HIS A 181 2.50 -3.73 -9.85
C HIS A 181 1.28 -2.98 -9.29
N LEU A 182 1.11 -1.69 -9.62
CA LEU A 182 -0.10 -0.93 -9.28
C LEU A 182 -1.27 -1.34 -10.16
N ASP A 183 -1.03 -1.58 -11.44
CA ASP A 183 -2.02 -2.10 -12.38
C ASP A 183 -2.51 -3.47 -11.92
N TRP A 184 -1.59 -4.36 -11.50
CA TRP A 184 -1.93 -5.64 -10.89
C TRP A 184 -2.84 -5.48 -9.66
N THR A 185 -2.54 -4.53 -8.78
CA THR A 185 -3.34 -4.29 -7.55
C THR A 185 -4.80 -3.96 -7.91
N SER A 186 -5.00 -3.15 -8.95
CA SER A 186 -6.32 -2.79 -9.46
C SER A 186 -6.99 -3.96 -10.17
N ALA A 187 -6.26 -4.65 -11.05
CA ALA A 187 -6.76 -5.80 -11.81
C ALA A 187 -7.21 -6.94 -10.89
N PHE A 188 -6.45 -7.23 -9.84
CA PHE A 188 -6.80 -8.24 -8.83
C PHE A 188 -8.11 -7.88 -8.11
N SER A 189 -8.29 -6.61 -7.73
CA SER A 189 -9.54 -6.14 -7.12
C SER A 189 -10.75 -6.26 -8.05
N ILE A 190 -10.57 -5.91 -9.32
CA ILE A 190 -11.61 -6.05 -10.35
C ILE A 190 -11.97 -7.53 -10.55
N ARG A 191 -10.95 -8.38 -10.73
CA ARG A 191 -11.07 -9.82 -11.01
C ARG A 191 -11.89 -10.55 -9.97
N TYR A 192 -11.69 -10.21 -8.69
CA TYR A 192 -12.31 -10.88 -7.56
C TYR A 192 -13.45 -10.08 -6.91
N GLY A 193 -14.08 -9.20 -7.69
CA GLY A 193 -15.34 -8.57 -7.31
C GLY A 193 -15.20 -7.57 -6.17
N ASN A 194 -14.29 -6.61 -6.33
CA ASN A 194 -14.04 -5.47 -5.45
C ASN A 194 -13.56 -5.86 -4.03
N LEU A 195 -12.25 -5.71 -3.82
CA LEU A 195 -11.61 -6.04 -2.54
C LEU A 195 -12.09 -5.19 -1.35
N TYR A 196 -12.80 -4.07 -1.54
CA TYR A 196 -13.39 -3.34 -0.41
C TYR A 196 -14.38 -4.18 0.41
N TYR A 197 -14.95 -5.23 -0.18
CA TYR A 197 -15.85 -6.16 0.52
C TYR A 197 -15.14 -7.38 1.12
N ASN A 198 -13.81 -7.47 0.97
CA ASN A 198 -13.02 -8.46 1.68
C ASN A 198 -12.79 -8.00 3.13
N PRO A 199 -13.27 -8.75 4.15
CA PRO A 199 -13.16 -8.33 5.54
C PRO A 199 -11.70 -8.25 6.02
N PHE A 200 -10.81 -9.09 5.49
CA PHE A 200 -9.39 -9.06 5.84
C PHE A 200 -8.64 -7.90 5.18
N HIS A 201 -9.08 -7.47 4.00
CA HIS A 201 -8.62 -6.22 3.40
C HIS A 201 -9.02 -5.02 4.26
N ALA A 202 -10.29 -4.95 4.70
CA ALA A 202 -10.76 -3.89 5.58
C ALA A 202 -9.99 -3.86 6.93
N LEU A 203 -9.72 -5.03 7.52
CA LEU A 203 -8.87 -5.13 8.70
C LEU A 203 -7.44 -4.65 8.44
N SER A 204 -6.86 -5.01 7.29
CA SER A 204 -5.51 -4.55 6.91
C SER A 204 -5.45 -3.02 6.80
N ILE A 205 -6.46 -2.39 6.20
CA ILE A 205 -6.60 -0.93 6.16
C ILE A 205 -6.72 -0.36 7.57
N ALA A 206 -7.57 -0.92 8.42
CA ALA A 206 -7.76 -0.44 9.79
C ALA A 206 -6.44 -0.48 10.60
N PHE A 207 -5.66 -1.55 10.46
CA PHE A 207 -4.36 -1.65 11.10
C PHE A 207 -3.29 -0.76 10.46
N LEU A 208 -3.35 -0.53 9.14
CA LEU A 208 -2.45 0.41 8.45
C LEU A 208 -2.71 1.85 8.93
N TYR A 209 -3.96 2.29 8.93
CA TYR A 209 -4.37 3.60 9.44
C TYR A 209 -4.07 3.72 10.93
N GLY A 210 -4.37 2.69 11.70
CA GLY A 210 -4.06 2.62 13.12
C GLY A 210 -2.55 2.70 13.39
N SER A 211 -1.71 2.12 12.55
CA SER A 211 -0.25 2.23 12.66
C SER A 211 0.22 3.67 12.47
N ALA A 212 -0.32 4.38 11.47
CA ALA A 212 -0.01 5.79 11.25
C ALA A 212 -0.50 6.66 12.43
N VAL A 213 -1.72 6.42 12.91
CA VAL A 213 -2.30 7.13 14.06
C VAL A 213 -1.48 6.88 15.32
N LEU A 214 -1.19 5.62 15.66
CA LEU A 214 -0.41 5.27 16.84
C LEU A 214 1.00 5.84 16.77
N PHE A 215 1.67 5.80 15.62
CA PHE A 215 3.01 6.35 15.52
C PHE A 215 3.01 7.88 15.58
N ALA A 216 2.02 8.55 14.99
CA ALA A 216 1.85 10.00 15.13
C ALA A 216 1.59 10.39 16.59
N MET A 217 0.67 9.70 17.27
CA MET A 217 0.37 9.91 18.69
C MET A 217 1.62 9.69 19.56
N HIS A 218 2.30 8.56 19.38
CA HIS A 218 3.47 8.18 20.15
C HIS A 218 4.64 9.14 19.90
N GLY A 219 5.02 9.37 18.64
CA GLY A 219 6.12 10.27 18.28
C GLY A 219 5.90 11.70 18.77
N ALA A 220 4.68 12.24 18.62
CA ALA A 220 4.33 13.54 19.17
C ALA A 220 4.37 13.57 20.71
N THR A 221 3.95 12.49 21.36
CA THR A 221 4.01 12.36 22.82
C THR A 221 5.45 12.39 23.32
N ILE A 222 6.33 11.58 22.73
CA ILE A 222 7.75 11.52 23.11
C ILE A 222 8.42 12.87 22.90
N LEU A 223 8.17 13.55 21.77
CA LEU A 223 8.68 14.91 21.53
C LEU A 223 8.15 15.92 22.56
N ALA A 224 6.86 15.84 22.93
CA ALA A 224 6.26 16.72 23.93
C ALA A 224 6.85 16.56 25.34
N VAL A 225 7.33 15.35 25.68
CA VAL A 225 8.02 15.07 26.95
C VAL A 225 9.55 15.00 26.81
N ALA A 226 10.13 15.37 25.66
CA ALA A 226 11.58 15.29 25.43
C ALA A 226 12.39 16.17 26.39
N ARG A 227 11.84 17.32 26.80
CA ARG A 227 12.47 18.17 27.85
C ARG A 227 12.62 17.48 29.21
N LEU A 228 11.94 16.35 29.40
CA LEU A 228 11.97 15.51 30.59
C LEU A 228 12.74 14.21 30.36
N GLY A 229 13.41 14.05 29.20
CA GLY A 229 14.14 12.85 28.81
C GLY A 229 13.24 11.67 28.43
N GLY A 230 12.05 11.95 27.86
CA GLY A 230 11.09 10.90 27.49
C GLY A 230 11.55 9.96 26.37
N GLU A 231 12.51 10.38 25.55
CA GLU A 231 13.14 9.58 24.49
C GLU A 231 14.05 8.47 25.04
N ARG A 232 14.43 8.53 26.32
CA ARG A 232 15.19 7.48 27.03
C ARG A 232 14.25 6.41 27.56
N GLU A 233 13.59 5.74 26.63
CA GLU A 233 12.42 4.91 26.93
C GLU A 233 12.74 3.68 27.77
N ILE A 234 13.93 3.08 27.62
CA ILE A 234 14.34 1.91 28.41
C ILE A 234 14.34 2.27 29.90
N GLU A 235 14.96 3.38 30.26
CA GLU A 235 15.00 3.84 31.65
C GLU A 235 13.62 4.24 32.15
N GLN A 236 12.79 4.90 31.33
CA GLN A 236 11.41 5.23 31.71
C GLN A 236 10.52 4.00 31.90
N ILE A 237 10.83 2.88 31.25
CA ILE A 237 10.17 1.59 31.44
C ILE A 237 10.59 0.96 32.77
N THR A 238 11.89 0.92 33.06
CA THR A 238 12.42 0.27 34.27
C THR A 238 12.26 1.09 35.54
N ASP A 239 12.33 2.42 35.44
CA ASP A 239 12.21 3.38 36.53
C ASP A 239 11.37 4.58 36.07
N ARG A 240 10.08 4.56 36.43
CA ARG A 240 9.08 5.48 35.87
C ARG A 240 9.35 6.92 36.33
N GLY A 241 9.79 7.77 35.41
CA GLY A 241 9.99 9.20 35.64
C GLY A 241 8.77 10.07 35.29
N THR A 242 8.90 11.37 35.52
CA THR A 242 7.83 12.35 35.22
C THR A 242 7.51 12.48 33.74
N ALA A 243 8.44 12.12 32.84
CA ALA A 243 8.17 12.05 31.40
C ALA A 243 7.09 10.99 31.11
N ALA A 244 7.27 9.79 31.66
CA ALA A 244 6.32 8.69 31.55
C ALA A 244 4.98 9.00 32.25
N GLU A 245 5.00 9.61 33.44
CA GLU A 245 3.75 9.93 34.13
C GLU A 245 2.91 10.96 33.37
N ARG A 246 3.54 12.01 32.82
CA ARG A 246 2.81 13.05 32.06
C ARG A 246 2.31 12.55 30.72
N SER A 247 3.08 11.71 30.02
CA SER A 247 2.62 11.10 28.76
C SER A 247 1.39 10.21 29.00
N MET A 248 1.40 9.42 30.08
CA MET A 248 0.27 8.57 30.46
C MET A 248 -0.95 9.39 30.88
N LEU A 249 -0.75 10.42 31.72
CA LEU A 249 -1.84 11.28 32.20
C LEU A 249 -2.50 12.07 31.07
N PHE A 250 -1.71 12.57 30.11
CA PHE A 250 -2.24 13.25 28.93
C PHE A 250 -3.29 12.38 28.22
N TRP A 251 -2.92 11.15 27.84
CA TRP A 251 -3.84 10.24 27.17
C TRP A 251 -5.00 9.80 28.05
N ARG A 252 -4.77 9.56 29.33
CA ARG A 252 -5.82 9.22 30.30
C ARG A 252 -6.89 10.31 30.37
N TRP A 253 -6.47 11.57 30.38
CA TRP A 253 -7.40 12.70 30.42
C TRP A 253 -8.06 12.98 29.07
N THR A 254 -7.38 12.68 27.95
CA THR A 254 -7.95 12.87 26.61
C THR A 254 -8.99 11.81 26.23
N MET A 255 -8.73 10.52 26.49
CA MET A 255 -9.57 9.42 25.99
C MET A 255 -10.04 8.44 27.08
N GLY A 256 -9.82 8.74 28.36
CA GLY A 256 -10.33 7.97 29.49
C GLY A 256 -9.48 6.74 29.89
N PHE A 257 -8.48 6.37 29.08
CA PHE A 257 -7.52 5.30 29.37
C PHE A 257 -6.13 5.66 28.82
N ASN A 258 -5.10 4.91 29.22
CA ASN A 258 -3.73 5.13 28.75
C ASN A 258 -2.94 3.81 28.70
N ALA A 259 -1.92 3.78 27.84
CA ALA A 259 -0.87 2.74 27.84
C ALA A 259 0.24 3.12 28.86
N THR A 260 1.25 2.25 29.00
CA THR A 260 2.52 2.57 29.68
C THR A 260 3.61 2.84 28.64
N MET A 261 4.80 3.26 29.09
CA MET A 261 5.95 3.47 28.20
C MET A 261 6.40 2.17 27.53
N GLU A 262 6.14 1.00 28.11
CA GLU A 262 6.44 -0.29 27.46
C GLU A 262 5.27 -0.77 26.60
N SER A 263 4.04 -0.65 27.11
CA SER A 263 2.90 -1.27 26.44
C SER A 263 2.49 -0.54 25.16
N ILE A 264 2.79 0.77 25.02
CA ILE A 264 2.54 1.50 23.77
C ILE A 264 3.33 0.89 22.60
N HIS A 265 4.58 0.46 22.80
CA HIS A 265 5.35 -0.24 21.78
C HIS A 265 4.77 -1.60 21.43
N ARG A 266 4.11 -2.28 22.38
CA ARG A 266 3.37 -3.52 22.12
C ARG A 266 2.14 -3.25 21.25
N TRP A 267 1.37 -2.19 21.53
CA TRP A 267 0.26 -1.74 20.69
C TRP A 267 0.73 -1.46 19.26
N SER A 268 1.77 -0.62 19.10
CA SER A 268 2.31 -0.28 17.79
C SER A 268 2.86 -1.51 17.05
N TRP A 269 3.56 -2.40 17.74
CA TRP A 269 4.08 -3.64 17.15
C TRP A 269 2.95 -4.52 16.63
N TRP A 270 1.89 -4.74 17.43
CA TRP A 270 0.74 -5.54 17.00
C TRP A 270 -0.01 -4.92 15.82
N PHE A 271 -0.21 -3.61 15.79
CA PHE A 271 -0.87 -2.94 14.65
C PHE A 271 -0.05 -3.09 13.36
N ALA A 272 1.27 -2.91 13.42
CA ALA A 272 2.14 -3.10 12.27
C ALA A 272 2.12 -4.56 11.77
N VAL A 273 2.18 -5.52 12.68
CA VAL A 273 2.10 -6.96 12.35
C VAL A 273 0.76 -7.31 11.73
N LEU A 274 -0.34 -6.92 12.38
CA LEU A 274 -1.68 -7.27 11.95
C LEU A 274 -2.03 -6.68 10.58
N THR A 275 -1.45 -5.54 10.20
CA THR A 275 -1.59 -4.97 8.84
C THR A 275 -1.21 -5.99 7.77
N THR A 276 -0.01 -6.58 7.87
CA THR A 276 0.49 -7.54 6.87
C THR A 276 -0.13 -8.91 7.06
N PHE A 277 -0.38 -9.33 8.31
CA PHE A 277 -0.96 -10.63 8.61
C PHE A 277 -2.41 -10.74 8.08
N SER A 278 -3.26 -9.75 8.34
CA SER A 278 -4.63 -9.76 7.80
C SER A 278 -4.62 -9.62 6.29
N GLY A 279 -3.75 -8.76 5.73
CA GLY A 279 -3.58 -8.65 4.27
C GLY A 279 -3.26 -10.00 3.62
N GLY A 280 -2.33 -10.77 4.19
CA GLY A 280 -1.97 -12.09 3.66
C GLY A 280 -3.12 -13.08 3.71
N ILE A 281 -3.89 -13.11 4.80
CA ILE A 281 -5.11 -13.93 4.88
C ILE A 281 -6.12 -13.52 3.79
N GLY A 282 -6.30 -12.22 3.59
CA GLY A 282 -7.20 -11.69 2.56
C GLY A 282 -6.83 -12.14 1.15
N ILE A 283 -5.54 -12.11 0.80
CA ILE A 283 -5.05 -12.61 -0.49
C ILE A 283 -5.24 -14.13 -0.60
N LEU A 284 -4.86 -14.91 0.42
CA LEU A 284 -4.97 -16.37 0.35
C LEU A 284 -6.38 -16.89 0.12
N LEU A 285 -7.40 -16.23 0.69
CA LEU A 285 -8.81 -16.60 0.50
C LEU A 285 -9.39 -16.18 -0.86
N THR A 286 -8.73 -15.26 -1.55
CA THR A 286 -9.22 -14.67 -2.79
C THR A 286 -8.90 -15.58 -3.98
N GLY A 287 -9.94 -16.02 -4.70
CA GLY A 287 -9.84 -16.98 -5.81
C GLY A 287 -9.70 -18.45 -5.38
N THR A 288 -9.46 -18.72 -4.10
CA THR A 288 -9.39 -20.09 -3.55
C THR A 288 -10.67 -20.46 -2.79
N VAL A 289 -11.22 -19.52 -2.02
CA VAL A 289 -12.43 -19.68 -1.22
C VAL A 289 -13.53 -18.74 -1.70
N VAL A 290 -13.16 -17.51 -2.09
CA VAL A 290 -14.11 -16.48 -2.55
C VAL A 290 -13.69 -15.93 -3.91
N ASP A 291 -14.54 -16.11 -4.92
CA ASP A 291 -14.35 -15.61 -6.28
C ASP A 291 -14.88 -14.19 -6.50
N ASN A 292 -15.81 -13.72 -5.65
CA ASN A 292 -16.39 -12.40 -5.75
C ASN A 292 -16.73 -11.85 -4.35
N TRP A 293 -15.94 -10.91 -3.86
CA TRP A 293 -16.10 -10.35 -2.52
C TRP A 293 -17.36 -9.51 -2.34
N TYR A 294 -17.80 -8.79 -3.37
CA TYR A 294 -19.07 -8.07 -3.35
C TYR A 294 -20.25 -9.03 -3.14
N LEU A 295 -20.35 -10.10 -3.94
CA LEU A 295 -21.43 -11.09 -3.79
C LEU A 295 -21.34 -11.85 -2.47
N TRP A 296 -20.13 -12.11 -1.97
CA TRP A 296 -19.93 -12.61 -0.60
C TRP A 296 -20.50 -11.62 0.43
N GLY A 297 -20.24 -10.32 0.28
CA GLY A 297 -20.82 -9.27 1.11
C GLY A 297 -22.34 -9.20 1.05
N VAL A 298 -22.94 -9.37 -0.14
CA VAL A 298 -24.41 -9.45 -0.31
C VAL A 298 -24.96 -10.64 0.45
N LYS A 299 -24.36 -11.83 0.26
CA LYS A 299 -24.76 -13.08 0.94
C LYS A 299 -24.77 -12.92 2.47
N HIS A 300 -23.82 -12.17 3.01
CA HIS A 300 -23.67 -11.95 4.44
C HIS A 300 -24.32 -10.65 4.95
N GLY A 301 -25.11 -9.95 4.13
CA GLY A 301 -25.86 -8.76 4.55
C GLY A 301 -25.00 -7.54 4.88
N LEU A 302 -23.79 -7.45 4.32
CA LEU A 302 -22.84 -6.34 4.54
C LEU A 302 -23.00 -5.21 3.52
N VAL A 303 -23.59 -5.50 2.37
CA VAL A 303 -23.74 -4.53 1.27
C VAL A 303 -24.98 -3.67 1.51
N ALA A 304 -24.78 -2.36 1.62
CA ALA A 304 -25.88 -1.40 1.72
C ALA A 304 -26.67 -1.33 0.41
N PRO A 305 -28.01 -1.42 0.44
CA PRO A 305 -28.84 -1.16 -0.73
C PRO A 305 -28.94 0.34 -0.97
N TYR A 306 -28.75 0.77 -2.22
CA TYR A 306 -28.98 2.14 -2.65
C TYR A 306 -30.20 2.19 -3.57
N PRO A 307 -31.11 3.17 -3.41
CA PRO A 307 -32.19 3.37 -4.37
C PRO A 307 -31.63 3.55 -5.78
N ALA A 308 -32.26 2.90 -6.76
CA ALA A 308 -31.87 3.08 -8.16
C ALA A 308 -32.11 4.55 -8.57
N GLN A 309 -31.04 5.32 -8.71
CA GLN A 309 -31.11 6.70 -9.21
C GLN A 309 -31.21 6.73 -10.74
N ASN A 310 -30.68 5.71 -11.40
CA ASN A 310 -30.76 5.52 -12.84
C ASN A 310 -31.53 4.23 -13.13
N THR A 311 -32.74 4.35 -13.68
CA THR A 311 -33.48 3.20 -14.22
C THR A 311 -32.94 2.90 -15.62
N LEU A 312 -32.02 1.95 -15.69
CA LEU A 312 -31.45 1.49 -16.95
C LEU A 312 -32.39 0.46 -17.60
N THR A 313 -32.70 0.63 -18.88
CA THR A 313 -33.38 -0.40 -19.67
C THR A 313 -32.50 -1.65 -19.77
N GLU A 314 -33.08 -2.81 -20.08
CA GLU A 314 -32.30 -4.05 -20.26
C GLU A 314 -31.21 -3.89 -21.34
N GLU A 315 -31.48 -3.15 -22.42
CA GLU A 315 -30.50 -2.81 -23.44
C GLU A 315 -29.36 -1.93 -22.89
N GLN A 316 -29.67 -0.92 -22.08
CA GLN A 316 -28.65 -0.09 -21.44
C GLN A 316 -27.82 -0.88 -20.43
N GLN A 317 -28.45 -1.80 -19.69
CA GLN A 317 -27.73 -2.71 -18.81
C GLN A 317 -26.82 -3.65 -19.60
N GLN A 318 -27.27 -4.20 -20.73
CA GLN A 318 -26.44 -5.05 -21.59
C GLN A 318 -25.30 -4.27 -22.24
N LEU A 319 -25.54 -3.03 -22.68
CA LEU A 319 -24.52 -2.12 -23.21
C LEU A 319 -23.44 -1.82 -22.15
N LEU A 320 -23.85 -1.59 -20.90
CA LEU A 320 -22.94 -1.33 -19.78
C LEU A 320 -22.22 -2.61 -19.30
N ARG A 321 -22.89 -3.76 -19.30
CA ARG A 321 -22.26 -5.07 -19.08
C ARG A 321 -21.26 -5.42 -20.19
N GLY A 322 -21.48 -4.95 -21.42
CA GLY A 322 -20.60 -5.14 -22.57
C GLY A 322 -19.26 -4.39 -22.49
N ARG A 323 -19.07 -3.49 -21.52
CA ARG A 323 -17.77 -2.82 -21.24
C ARG A 323 -17.06 -3.34 -19.99
N TYR A 324 -17.73 -4.14 -19.18
CA TYR A 324 -17.18 -4.88 -18.05
C TYR A 324 -17.79 -6.28 -18.07
N GLN A 325 -17.36 -7.09 -19.03
CA GLN A 325 -17.53 -8.52 -18.90
C GLN A 325 -16.66 -8.92 -17.72
N GLY A 326 -17.29 -9.31 -16.61
CA GLY A 326 -16.61 -10.07 -15.56
C GLY A 326 -15.70 -11.08 -16.25
N THR A 327 -14.43 -10.99 -15.91
CA THR A 327 -13.34 -11.77 -16.47
C THR A 327 -13.77 -13.22 -16.68
N ALA A 328 -13.93 -13.63 -17.93
CA ALA A 328 -13.79 -15.03 -18.27
C ALA A 328 -12.43 -15.50 -17.72
N PRO A 329 -12.25 -16.78 -17.36
CA PRO A 329 -10.99 -17.29 -16.79
C PRO A 329 -9.73 -16.92 -17.59
N ASP A 330 -9.90 -16.56 -18.86
CA ASP A 330 -8.84 -16.33 -19.84
C ASP A 330 -8.53 -14.83 -20.11
N SER A 331 -9.08 -13.90 -19.32
CA SER A 331 -9.07 -12.46 -19.60
C SER A 331 -7.89 -11.67 -19.01
N PHE A 332 -6.71 -12.29 -18.97
CA PHE A 332 -5.49 -11.48 -18.97
C PHE A 332 -5.41 -10.71 -20.29
N PRO A 333 -4.93 -9.45 -20.30
CA PRO A 333 -4.39 -8.88 -21.52
C PRO A 333 -3.32 -9.86 -22.04
N SER A 334 -3.60 -10.53 -23.15
CA SER A 334 -2.57 -11.29 -23.82
C SER A 334 -1.55 -10.28 -24.36
N TYR A 335 -0.27 -10.60 -24.21
CA TYR A 335 0.79 -9.87 -24.89
C TYR A 335 0.50 -9.89 -26.40
N VAL A 336 0.04 -8.75 -26.93
CA VAL A 336 0.02 -8.52 -28.36
C VAL A 336 1.46 -8.19 -28.72
N ALA A 337 2.13 -9.07 -29.46
CA ALA A 337 3.46 -8.80 -29.98
C ALA A 337 3.48 -7.42 -30.65
N PRO A 338 4.48 -6.56 -30.37
CA PRO A 338 4.55 -5.25 -30.98
C PRO A 338 4.55 -5.43 -32.50
N GLN A 339 3.48 -4.96 -33.14
CA GLN A 339 3.45 -4.84 -34.59
C GLN A 339 4.62 -3.94 -34.98
N PRO A 340 5.45 -4.31 -35.97
CA PRO A 340 6.46 -3.40 -36.49
C PRO A 340 5.76 -2.09 -36.87
N ALA A 341 6.31 -0.95 -36.44
CA ALA A 341 5.70 0.35 -36.61
C ALA A 341 5.24 0.50 -38.07
N MET A 342 3.92 0.50 -38.29
CA MET A 342 3.38 0.94 -39.58
C MET A 342 3.70 2.43 -39.66
N MET A 343 4.71 2.76 -40.47
CA MET A 343 4.97 4.13 -40.90
C MET A 343 3.68 4.67 -41.50
N LEU A 344 2.98 5.52 -40.75
CA LEU A 344 1.86 6.28 -41.26
C LEU A 344 2.37 7.15 -42.41
N ASP A 345 1.88 6.88 -43.62
CA ASP A 345 2.16 7.66 -44.82
C ASP A 345 1.79 9.13 -44.54
N SER A 346 2.81 9.98 -44.55
CA SER A 346 2.74 11.39 -44.15
C SER A 346 1.90 12.24 -45.12
N THR A 347 1.37 11.64 -46.18
CA THR A 347 0.48 12.29 -47.14
C THR A 347 -1.00 12.29 -46.71
N ALA A 348 -1.40 11.50 -45.70
CA ALA A 348 -2.79 11.44 -45.24
C ALA A 348 -3.22 12.57 -44.29
N MET A 349 -2.30 13.47 -43.88
CA MET A 349 -2.61 14.60 -42.97
C MET A 349 -2.82 15.95 -43.68
N MET A 350 -2.96 15.99 -45.01
CA MET A 350 -3.34 17.20 -45.75
C MET A 350 -4.72 17.03 -46.42
N ALA A 351 -5.78 17.16 -45.63
CA ALA A 351 -7.10 17.51 -46.13
C ALA A 351 -7.64 18.71 -45.30
N PRO A 352 -8.11 19.80 -45.93
CA PRO A 352 -8.54 20.99 -45.21
C PRO A 352 -9.81 20.73 -44.39
N ALA A 353 -9.82 21.20 -43.15
CA ALA A 353 -11.02 21.26 -42.33
C ALA A 353 -11.94 22.37 -42.87
N ASP A 354 -13.04 22.00 -43.53
CA ASP A 354 -14.25 22.82 -43.65
C ASP A 354 -15.44 21.99 -44.16
N SER A 355 -16.39 21.69 -43.25
CA SER A 355 -17.83 21.91 -43.43
C SER A 355 -18.63 21.11 -42.38
N MET A 356 -18.77 21.64 -41.16
CA MET A 356 -19.96 21.38 -40.36
C MET A 356 -20.75 22.69 -40.27
N LYS A 357 -21.96 22.67 -40.85
CA LYS A 357 -22.90 23.79 -40.80
C LYS A 357 -23.29 24.06 -39.35
N ALA A 358 -22.96 25.24 -38.87
CA ALA A 358 -23.56 25.82 -37.68
C ALA A 358 -25.00 26.22 -38.01
N ASP A 359 -25.96 25.77 -37.20
CA ASP A 359 -27.28 26.39 -37.17
C ASP A 359 -27.43 27.18 -35.88
N SER A 360 -27.77 28.44 -36.04
CA SER A 360 -27.68 29.51 -35.07
C SER A 360 -29.08 30.08 -34.84
N THR A 361 -29.60 29.99 -33.61
CA THR A 361 -30.65 30.92 -33.16
C THR A 361 -30.39 31.37 -31.73
N LYS A 362 -29.63 32.48 -31.66
CA LYS A 362 -29.73 33.66 -30.79
C LYS A 362 -30.02 33.47 -29.29
N VAL A 363 -28.99 33.79 -28.51
CA VAL A 363 -29.11 34.33 -27.15
C VAL A 363 -28.92 35.85 -27.26
N ASP A 364 -29.99 36.62 -27.06
CA ASP A 364 -29.91 38.06 -26.82
C ASP A 364 -30.21 38.32 -25.34
N SER A 365 -29.33 39.07 -24.70
CA SER A 365 -29.45 39.55 -23.32
C SER A 365 -29.76 41.05 -23.34
N ALA A 366 -30.92 41.45 -22.82
CA ALA A 366 -31.22 42.85 -22.51
C ALA A 366 -32.33 43.01 -21.45
N ALA A 367 -31.93 43.59 -20.32
CA ALA A 367 -32.65 44.48 -19.39
C ALA A 367 -34.18 44.40 -19.20
N ALA A 368 -34.60 44.22 -17.94
CA ALA A 368 -35.93 44.58 -17.42
C ALA A 368 -36.09 46.12 -17.33
N PRO A 369 -37.32 46.70 -17.35
CA PRO A 369 -38.07 46.86 -16.09
C PRO A 369 -39.62 46.99 -16.16
N SER A 370 -40.20 46.97 -14.95
CA SER A 370 -41.45 47.59 -14.44
C SER A 370 -42.74 46.75 -14.33
N ALA A 371 -43.26 46.73 -13.09
CA ALA A 371 -44.50 46.12 -12.62
C ALA A 371 -45.72 47.07 -12.76
N PRO A 372 -46.95 46.57 -12.49
CA PRO A 372 -47.65 47.11 -11.32
C PRO A 372 -48.43 46.08 -10.45
N ALA A 373 -48.65 46.51 -9.20
CA ALA A 373 -49.43 45.99 -8.05
C ALA A 373 -50.90 45.60 -8.36
N ALA A 374 -51.70 44.90 -7.56
CA ALA A 374 -51.65 44.12 -6.30
C ALA A 374 -53.05 43.46 -6.10
N ALA A 375 -53.16 42.37 -5.32
CA ALA A 375 -54.22 42.11 -4.31
C ALA A 375 -54.16 40.67 -3.75
N ALA A 376 -54.15 40.53 -2.42
CA ALA A 376 -54.51 39.30 -1.66
C ALA A 376 -55.98 39.45 -1.17
N PRO A 377 -56.78 38.39 -0.87
CA PRO A 377 -56.59 37.46 0.27
C PRO A 377 -57.29 36.06 0.02
N PRO A 378 -57.73 35.20 0.99
CA PRO A 378 -57.52 35.08 2.45
C PRO A 378 -57.08 33.66 2.92
N PRO A 379 -56.87 33.40 4.24
CA PRO A 379 -56.53 32.07 4.78
C PRO A 379 -57.69 31.33 5.47
N ALA A 380 -57.42 30.06 5.83
CA ALA A 380 -58.09 29.12 6.77
C ALA A 380 -59.03 28.05 6.13
N LYS A 381 -59.11 26.80 6.61
CA LYS A 381 -59.19 26.29 8.00
C LYS A 381 -58.64 24.86 8.19
N PRO A 382 -58.31 24.45 9.44
CA PRO A 382 -57.87 23.09 9.79
C PRO A 382 -59.05 22.11 9.95
N PRO A 383 -58.84 20.78 9.83
CA PRO A 383 -59.88 19.79 10.09
C PRO A 383 -60.10 19.54 11.60
N ALA A 384 -61.37 19.41 11.97
CA ALA A 384 -61.89 19.14 13.32
C ALA A 384 -62.24 17.63 13.51
N PRO A 385 -62.53 17.16 14.74
CA PRO A 385 -62.22 15.81 15.23
C PRO A 385 -63.29 14.73 14.97
N SER A 386 -62.88 13.46 15.00
CA SER A 386 -63.75 12.29 14.98
C SER A 386 -64.46 12.07 16.33
N VAL A 387 -65.80 12.14 16.32
CA VAL A 387 -66.68 11.73 17.43
C VAL A 387 -66.97 10.23 17.30
N GLY A 388 -66.90 9.50 18.41
CA GLY A 388 -67.17 8.06 18.49
C GLY A 388 -68.59 7.69 18.97
N GLY A 389 -68.86 6.37 18.97
CA GLY A 389 -70.02 5.67 19.56
C GLY A 389 -70.89 4.96 18.51
N LYS A 390 -71.39 3.72 18.68
CA LYS A 390 -71.52 2.79 19.81
C LYS A 390 -71.70 1.34 19.32
N THR A 391 -71.38 0.45 20.25
CA THR A 391 -71.64 -0.99 20.48
C THR A 391 -73.08 -1.50 20.24
N PRO A 392 -73.31 -2.83 20.24
CA PRO A 392 -73.52 -3.59 21.49
C PRO A 392 -72.32 -4.40 21.99
#